data_AF-A0A1G9X4C4-F1
#
_entry.id   AF-A0A1G9X4C4-F1
#
_cell.length_a   1.000
_cell.length_b   1.000
_cell.length_c   1.000
_cell.angle_alpha   90.00
_cell.angle_beta   90.00
_cell.angle_gamma   90.00
#
_symmetry.space_group_name_H-M   'P 1'
#
loop_
_entity.id
_entity.type
_entity.pdbx_description
1 polymer ?
#
loop_
_entity_poly.entity_id
_entity_poly.type
_entity_poly.pdbx_seq_one_letter_code
_entity_poly.pdbx_strand_id
1 'polypeptide(L)'
;MNKFVDELRKALPPAAPKITDERLRAWPCEEEPDEIVTALGLSGRRADNVKAACESIRLLSRKAETLDDAVKLLIDSQVGAPNPQKRDKIVDGIVNKFRNAYSNPPGDALFLSSIAPRNSLGYFAYLRHLEQVPETEIALGPDRSASRYRRISRLQDRYTHALAERFAHVFMAIGLPSAYEDVRDLHSEYLGAMYK
;
A
#
# COMPACT_ATOMS: atom_id res chain seq x y z
N MET A 1 11.86 -3.53 8.10
CA MET A 1 11.52 -4.19 9.38
C MET A 1 12.42 -5.38 9.68
N ASN A 2 12.51 -6.39 8.81
CA ASN A 2 13.28 -7.64 9.08
C ASN A 2 14.71 -7.41 9.57
N LYS A 3 15.48 -6.52 8.94
CA LYS A 3 16.86 -6.25 9.39
C LYS A 3 17.00 -5.80 10.85
N PHE A 4 16.00 -5.10 11.40
CA PHE A 4 16.02 -4.64 12.80
C PHE A 4 15.67 -5.77 13.75
N VAL A 5 14.70 -6.60 13.35
CA VAL A 5 14.34 -7.85 14.04
C VAL A 5 15.54 -8.79 14.08
N ASP A 6 16.29 -8.90 12.98
CA ASP A 6 17.50 -9.72 12.91
C ASP A 6 18.59 -9.20 13.85
N GLU A 7 18.74 -7.88 13.99
CA GLU A 7 19.71 -7.30 14.92
C GLU A 7 19.34 -7.56 16.38
N LEU A 8 18.06 -7.41 16.74
CA LEU A 8 17.56 -7.78 18.07
C LEU A 8 17.71 -9.29 18.33
N ARG A 9 17.45 -10.13 17.32
CA ARG A 9 17.62 -11.59 17.40
C ARG A 9 19.06 -11.99 17.68
N LYS A 10 20.05 -11.35 17.04
CA LYS A 10 21.49 -11.59 17.32
C LYS A 10 21.88 -11.23 18.75
N ALA A 11 21.10 -10.40 19.43
CA ALA A 11 21.36 -10.02 20.80
C ALA A 11 20.83 -11.02 21.83
N LEU A 12 19.94 -11.93 21.43
CA LEU A 12 19.42 -12.97 22.31
C LEU A 12 20.53 -13.96 22.72
N PRO A 13 20.48 -14.49 23.96
CA PRO A 13 21.44 -15.49 24.40
C PRO A 13 21.26 -16.81 23.61
N PRO A 14 22.33 -17.60 23.41
CA PRO A 14 22.28 -18.83 22.60
C PRO A 14 21.31 -19.90 23.13
N ALA A 15 21.04 -19.86 24.44
CA ALA A 15 20.12 -20.76 25.14
C ALA A 15 18.67 -20.23 25.21
N ALA A 16 18.36 -19.11 24.54
CA ALA A 16 17.02 -18.57 24.52
C ALA A 16 16.03 -19.52 23.81
N PRO A 17 14.77 -19.61 24.28
CA PRO A 17 13.70 -20.26 23.52
C PRO A 17 13.60 -19.65 22.11
N LYS A 18 13.13 -20.42 21.12
CA LYS A 18 12.89 -19.86 19.78
C LYS A 18 11.80 -18.79 19.85
N ILE A 19 12.22 -17.52 19.88
CA ILE A 19 11.31 -16.36 19.84
C ILE A 19 10.93 -16.08 18.37
N THR A 20 9.63 -15.94 18.12
CA THR A 20 9.11 -15.63 16.78
C THR A 20 9.42 -14.18 16.37
N ASP A 21 9.46 -13.91 15.05
CA ASP A 21 9.61 -12.55 14.51
C ASP A 21 8.51 -11.61 15.05
N GLU A 22 7.29 -12.12 15.19
CA GLU A 22 6.15 -11.35 15.70
C GLU A 22 6.38 -10.88 17.14
N ARG A 23 6.87 -11.77 18.01
CA ARG A 23 7.19 -11.40 19.39
C ARG A 23 8.34 -10.38 19.45
N LEU A 24 9.36 -10.54 18.60
CA LEU A 24 10.47 -9.59 18.52
C LEU A 24 10.07 -8.21 17.95
N ARG A 25 8.98 -8.12 17.20
CA ARG A 25 8.41 -6.84 16.77
C ARG A 25 7.57 -6.19 17.86
N ALA A 26 6.82 -6.99 18.61
CA ALA A 26 5.95 -6.51 19.68
C ALA A 26 6.73 -6.00 20.90
N TRP A 27 7.80 -6.70 21.29
CA TRP A 27 8.53 -6.41 22.53
C TRP A 27 9.04 -4.96 22.63
N PRO A 28 9.70 -4.36 21.61
CA PRO A 28 10.08 -2.95 21.65
C PRO A 28 8.91 -1.96 21.75
N CYS A 29 7.69 -2.38 21.43
CA CYS A 29 6.49 -1.55 21.54
C CYS A 29 5.83 -1.64 22.94
N GLU A 30 6.20 -2.64 23.74
CA GLU A 30 5.67 -2.88 25.08
C GLU A 30 6.61 -2.36 26.18
N GLU A 31 7.93 -2.45 25.95
CA GLU A 31 8.97 -2.05 26.89
C GLU A 31 9.87 -0.97 26.29
N GLU A 32 10.48 -0.14 27.16
CA GLU A 32 11.42 0.88 26.68
C GLU A 32 12.74 0.23 26.21
N PRO A 33 13.38 0.74 25.15
CA PRO A 33 14.62 0.15 24.62
C PRO A 33 15.74 -0.02 25.66
N ASP A 34 15.81 0.87 26.66
CA ASP A 34 16.78 0.79 27.76
C ASP A 34 16.51 -0.40 28.70
N GLU A 35 15.24 -0.73 28.95
CA GLU A 35 14.84 -1.88 29.76
C GLU A 35 15.19 -3.18 29.06
N ILE A 36 14.95 -3.26 27.74
CA ILE A 36 15.32 -4.40 26.90
C ILE A 36 16.83 -4.63 26.89
N VAL A 37 17.62 -3.57 26.71
CA VAL A 37 19.09 -3.64 26.74
C VAL A 37 19.58 -4.13 28.11
N THR A 38 18.98 -3.63 29.18
CA THR A 38 19.31 -4.02 30.56
C THR A 38 18.95 -5.48 30.84
N ALA A 39 17.76 -5.92 30.43
CA ALA A 39 17.28 -7.29 30.58
C ALA A 39 18.16 -8.30 29.81
N LEU A 40 18.71 -7.89 28.66
CA LEU A 40 19.66 -8.68 27.88
C LEU A 40 21.11 -8.60 28.40
N GLY A 41 21.39 -7.80 29.43
CA GLY A 41 22.72 -7.64 30.01
C GLY A 41 23.75 -7.08 29.02
N LEU A 42 23.31 -6.24 28.08
CA LEU A 42 24.18 -5.72 27.01
C LEU A 42 24.91 -4.44 27.45
N SER A 43 26.09 -4.21 26.89
CA SER A 43 26.87 -3.00 27.14
C SER A 43 27.65 -2.54 25.90
N GLY A 44 28.10 -1.29 25.92
CA GLY A 44 28.86 -0.64 24.86
C GLY A 44 28.15 -0.65 23.51
N ARG A 45 28.91 -0.81 22.41
CA ARG A 45 28.37 -0.74 21.05
C ARG A 45 27.23 -1.72 20.76
N ARG A 46 27.21 -2.88 21.43
CA ARG A 46 26.14 -3.87 21.25
C ARG A 46 24.82 -3.40 21.88
N ALA A 47 24.89 -2.76 23.04
CA ALA A 47 23.73 -2.09 23.66
C ALA A 47 23.21 -0.97 22.75
N ASP A 48 24.09 -0.11 22.24
CA ASP A 48 23.70 1.00 21.36
C ASP A 48 23.00 0.51 20.07
N ASN A 49 23.52 -0.56 19.45
CA ASN A 49 22.91 -1.16 18.27
C ASN A 49 21.53 -1.75 18.57
N VAL A 50 21.37 -2.45 19.70
CA VAL A 50 20.07 -3.02 20.07
C VAL A 50 19.06 -1.92 20.39
N LYS A 51 19.48 -0.89 21.12
CA LYS A 51 18.64 0.29 21.39
C LYS A 51 18.17 0.96 20.10
N ALA A 52 19.08 1.21 19.17
CA ALA A 52 18.79 1.76 17.84
C ALA A 52 17.83 0.88 17.03
N ALA A 53 17.99 -0.45 17.08
CA ALA A 53 17.09 -1.39 16.41
C ALA A 53 15.68 -1.37 17.04
N CYS A 54 15.58 -1.32 18.37
CA CYS A 54 14.31 -1.22 19.10
C CYS A 54 13.57 0.09 18.75
N GLU A 55 14.26 1.22 18.73
CA GLU A 55 13.66 2.50 18.32
C GLU A 55 13.17 2.47 16.87
N SER A 56 13.97 1.86 15.98
CA SER A 56 13.57 1.68 14.58
C SER A 56 12.32 0.81 14.43
N ILE A 57 12.18 -0.25 15.24
CA ILE A 57 10.98 -1.10 15.29
C ILE A 57 9.78 -0.30 15.81
N ARG A 58 9.96 0.47 16.89
CA ARG A 58 8.90 1.34 17.45
C ARG A 58 8.39 2.33 16.41
N LEU A 59 9.29 3.04 15.71
CA LEU A 59 8.92 3.98 14.66
C LEU A 59 8.13 3.31 13.53
N LEU A 60 8.58 2.15 13.06
CA LEU A 60 7.88 1.40 12.00
C LEU A 60 6.55 0.78 12.44
N SER A 61 6.32 0.64 13.73
CA SER A 61 5.08 0.09 14.29
C SER A 61 4.03 1.16 14.57
N ARG A 62 4.39 2.46 14.45
CA ARG A 62 3.44 3.56 14.59
C ARG A 62 2.46 3.57 13.42
N LYS A 63 1.19 3.83 13.73
CA LYS A 63 0.16 4.05 12.72
C LYS A 63 0.37 5.42 12.08
N ALA A 64 0.67 5.44 10.79
CA ALA A 64 0.76 6.67 10.03
C ALA A 64 -0.64 7.20 9.66
N GLU A 65 -0.84 8.51 9.78
CA GLU A 65 -2.11 9.16 9.40
C GLU A 65 -2.13 9.60 7.93
N THR A 66 -0.96 9.88 7.37
CA THR A 66 -0.78 10.35 5.99
C THR A 66 0.39 9.64 5.32
N LEU A 67 0.46 9.73 3.98
CA LEU A 67 1.61 9.22 3.24
C LEU A 67 2.91 9.93 3.64
N ASP A 68 2.87 11.25 3.84
CA ASP A 68 4.04 12.04 4.26
C ASP A 68 4.55 11.57 5.62
N ASP A 69 3.64 11.35 6.57
CA ASP A 69 3.96 10.81 7.89
C ASP A 69 4.55 9.39 7.81
N ALA A 70 3.96 8.51 6.99
CA ALA A 70 4.50 7.17 6.75
C ALA A 70 5.93 7.21 6.17
N VAL A 71 6.18 8.12 5.21
CA VAL A 71 7.50 8.29 4.60
C VAL A 71 8.51 8.82 5.61
N LYS A 72 8.13 9.77 6.47
CA LYS A 72 8.98 10.28 7.55
C LYS A 72 9.34 9.17 8.54
N LEU A 73 8.37 8.39 9.01
CA LEU A 73 8.61 7.24 9.89
C LEU A 73 9.56 6.22 9.25
N LEU A 74 9.41 5.95 7.95
CA LEU A 74 10.34 5.10 7.22
C LEU A 74 11.75 5.68 7.21
N ILE A 75 11.92 6.96 6.87
CA ILE A 75 13.24 7.62 6.84
C ILE A 75 13.88 7.61 8.23
N ASP A 76 13.15 8.06 9.25
CA ASP A 76 13.66 8.22 10.61
C ASP A 76 14.07 6.86 11.21
N SER A 77 13.31 5.79 10.92
CA SER A 77 13.70 4.42 11.29
C SER A 77 15.02 3.97 10.67
N GLN A 78 15.38 4.48 9.48
CA GLN A 78 16.63 4.13 8.81
C GLN A 78 17.79 5.02 9.24
N VAL A 79 17.52 6.28 9.58
CA VAL A 79 18.51 7.24 10.08
C VAL A 79 18.94 6.86 11.50
N GLY A 80 18.00 6.43 12.35
CA GLY A 80 18.28 5.92 13.69
C GLY A 80 18.75 4.46 13.74
N ALA A 81 18.96 3.81 12.59
CA ALA A 81 19.34 2.40 12.51
C ALA A 81 20.77 2.16 13.03
N PRO A 82 21.08 0.92 13.45
CA PRO A 82 22.46 0.49 13.70
C PRO A 82 23.31 0.65 12.43
N ASN A 83 24.43 1.37 12.53
CA ASN A 83 25.28 1.76 11.39
C ASN A 83 24.47 2.37 10.21
N PRO A 84 23.90 3.57 10.38
CA PRO A 84 23.00 4.14 9.39
C PRO A 84 23.75 4.53 8.12
N GLN A 85 23.06 4.42 6.98
CA GLN A 85 23.53 5.04 5.74
C GLN A 85 23.37 6.57 5.81
N LYS A 86 24.03 7.29 4.90
CA LYS A 86 23.79 8.73 4.75
C LYS A 86 22.30 8.99 4.45
N ARG A 87 21.75 10.03 5.08
CA ARG A 87 20.33 10.42 4.95
C ARG A 87 19.89 10.52 3.49
N ASP A 88 20.69 11.14 2.62
CA ASP A 88 20.35 11.31 1.20
C ASP A 88 20.16 9.96 0.49
N LYS A 89 21.03 8.97 0.76
CA LYS A 89 20.89 7.61 0.19
C LYS A 89 19.64 6.90 0.69
N ILE A 90 19.28 7.11 1.95
CA ILE A 90 18.06 6.55 2.54
C ILE A 90 16.83 7.16 1.86
N VAL A 91 16.80 8.49 1.75
CA VAL A 91 15.71 9.24 1.09
C VAL A 91 15.56 8.78 -0.35
N ASP A 92 16.64 8.76 -1.12
CA ASP A 92 16.62 8.31 -2.52
C ASP A 92 16.11 6.87 -2.63
N GLY A 93 16.60 5.96 -1.79
CA GLY A 93 16.18 4.55 -1.78
C GLY A 93 14.70 4.37 -1.46
N ILE A 94 14.13 5.18 -0.56
CA ILE A 94 12.71 5.14 -0.20
C ILE A 94 11.88 5.78 -1.32
N VAL A 95 12.22 7.00 -1.75
CA VAL A 95 11.48 7.74 -2.79
C VAL A 95 11.46 6.98 -4.11
N ASN A 96 12.56 6.31 -4.50
CA ASN A 96 12.61 5.53 -5.73
C ASN A 96 11.63 4.34 -5.72
N LYS A 97 11.36 3.74 -4.56
CA LYS A 97 10.33 2.68 -4.45
C LYS A 97 8.93 3.22 -4.71
N PHE A 98 8.62 4.40 -4.18
CA PHE A 98 7.35 5.07 -4.45
C PHE A 98 7.24 5.55 -5.88
N ARG A 99 8.32 6.08 -6.46
CA ARG A 99 8.36 6.52 -7.86
C ARG A 99 7.90 5.41 -8.80
N ASN A 100 8.38 4.18 -8.59
CA ASN A 100 7.96 3.05 -9.43
C ASN A 100 6.45 2.78 -9.32
N ALA A 101 5.88 2.82 -8.12
CA ALA A 101 4.44 2.63 -7.93
C ALA A 101 3.60 3.74 -8.58
N TYR A 102 4.12 4.97 -8.64
CA TYR A 102 3.46 6.09 -9.32
C TYR A 102 3.56 5.99 -10.85
N SER A 103 4.72 5.59 -11.37
CA SER A 103 4.96 5.46 -12.81
C SER A 103 4.31 4.20 -13.41
N ASN A 104 4.22 3.13 -12.62
CA ASN A 104 3.69 1.84 -13.00
C ASN A 104 2.64 1.39 -11.97
N PRO A 105 1.47 2.06 -11.92
CA PRO A 105 0.40 1.63 -11.03
C PRO A 105 -0.07 0.21 -11.37
N PRO A 106 -0.62 -0.54 -10.41
CA PRO A 106 -1.26 -1.82 -10.70
C PRO A 106 -2.37 -1.61 -11.75
N GLY A 107 -2.66 -2.64 -12.56
CA GLY A 107 -3.51 -2.51 -13.75
C GLY A 107 -4.93 -1.99 -13.49
N ASP A 108 -5.39 -2.04 -12.24
CA ASP A 108 -6.67 -1.55 -11.74
C ASP A 108 -6.60 -0.16 -11.09
N ALA A 109 -5.46 0.53 -11.19
CA ALA A 109 -5.29 1.90 -10.74
C ALA A 109 -4.90 2.81 -11.91
N LEU A 110 -5.61 3.92 -12.06
CA LEU A 110 -5.34 4.93 -13.08
C LEU A 110 -4.98 6.26 -12.44
N PHE A 111 -3.83 6.82 -12.82
CA PHE A 111 -3.42 8.15 -12.41
C PHE A 111 -4.16 9.24 -13.21
N LEU A 112 -4.70 10.22 -12.49
CA LEU A 112 -5.48 11.34 -13.00
C LEU A 112 -4.81 12.64 -12.54
N SER A 113 -4.17 13.36 -13.46
CA SER A 113 -3.34 14.52 -13.13
C SER A 113 -4.11 15.73 -12.60
N SER A 114 -5.26 16.07 -13.18
CA SER A 114 -6.05 17.26 -12.81
C SER A 114 -7.54 17.06 -13.06
N ILE A 115 -8.23 16.52 -12.05
CA ILE A 115 -9.66 16.24 -12.12
C ILE A 115 -10.52 17.52 -11.99
N ALA A 116 -9.99 18.59 -11.38
CA ALA A 116 -10.66 19.89 -11.23
C ALA A 116 -9.66 21.04 -10.94
N PRO A 117 -10.03 22.32 -11.13
CA PRO A 117 -9.11 23.46 -10.93
C PRO A 117 -8.44 23.58 -9.55
N ARG A 118 -9.02 22.99 -8.50
CA ARG A 118 -8.44 22.94 -7.14
C ARG A 118 -7.83 21.58 -6.77
N ASN A 119 -7.82 20.66 -7.72
CA ASN A 119 -7.42 19.27 -7.55
C ASN A 119 -6.33 18.94 -8.57
N SER A 120 -5.11 19.45 -8.33
CA SER A 120 -3.96 19.38 -9.24
C SER A 120 -2.82 18.49 -8.75
N LEU A 121 -2.96 17.85 -7.59
CA LEU A 121 -1.89 17.06 -6.97
C LEU A 121 -1.75 15.64 -7.56
N GLY A 122 -2.56 15.30 -8.56
CA GLY A 122 -2.65 13.94 -9.08
C GLY A 122 -3.44 13.02 -8.16
N TYR A 123 -4.31 12.21 -8.74
CA TYR A 123 -5.21 11.30 -8.03
C TYR A 123 -5.09 9.91 -8.63
N PHE A 124 -5.29 8.87 -7.82
CA PHE A 124 -5.47 7.51 -8.33
C PHE A 124 -6.94 7.13 -8.26
N ALA A 125 -7.49 6.72 -9.40
CA ALA A 125 -8.78 6.05 -9.47
C ALA A 125 -8.55 4.54 -9.36
N TYR A 126 -9.04 3.95 -8.28
CA TYR A 126 -9.02 2.50 -8.07
C TYR A 126 -10.29 1.88 -8.63
N LEU A 127 -10.16 1.11 -9.70
CA LEU A 127 -11.29 0.52 -10.42
C LEU A 127 -12.07 -0.48 -9.55
N ARG A 128 -11.44 -1.13 -8.57
CA ARG A 128 -12.10 -2.04 -7.62
C ARG A 128 -13.05 -1.33 -6.64
N HIS A 129 -12.93 -0.02 -6.50
CA HIS A 129 -13.74 0.79 -5.59
C HIS A 129 -14.79 1.62 -6.34
N LEU A 130 -15.09 1.25 -7.59
CA LEU A 130 -16.22 1.84 -8.31
C LEU A 130 -17.53 1.37 -7.67
N GLU A 131 -18.26 2.33 -7.11
CA GLU A 131 -19.58 2.12 -6.55
C GLU A 131 -20.63 2.53 -7.59
N GLN A 132 -21.62 1.67 -7.82
CA GLN A 132 -22.80 2.04 -8.58
C GLN A 132 -23.83 2.64 -7.63
N VAL A 133 -24.22 3.90 -7.88
CA VAL A 133 -25.27 4.58 -7.12
C VAL A 133 -26.49 4.72 -8.02
N PRO A 134 -27.65 4.16 -7.66
CA PRO A 134 -28.89 4.38 -8.40
C PRO A 134 -29.21 5.87 -8.51
N GLU A 135 -29.70 6.34 -9.66
CA GLU A 135 -30.00 7.77 -9.86
C GLU A 135 -31.03 8.30 -8.85
N THR A 136 -31.97 7.44 -8.41
CA THR A 136 -32.96 7.74 -7.37
C THR A 136 -32.35 8.07 -6.01
N GLU A 137 -31.10 7.68 -5.77
CA GLU A 137 -30.35 7.99 -4.54
C GLU A 137 -29.49 9.25 -4.69
N ILE A 138 -29.49 9.88 -5.87
CA ILE A 138 -28.76 11.11 -6.16
C ILE A 138 -29.72 12.30 -6.09
N ALA A 139 -29.47 13.23 -5.17
CA ALA A 139 -30.20 14.49 -5.14
C ALA A 139 -29.82 15.34 -6.37
N LEU A 140 -30.71 15.38 -7.37
CA LEU A 140 -30.55 16.17 -8.60
C LEU A 140 -30.91 17.64 -8.44
N GLY A 141 -31.57 18.00 -7.33
CA GLY A 141 -32.00 19.34 -7.01
C GLY A 141 -31.84 19.66 -5.52
N PRO A 142 -31.99 20.92 -5.12
CA PRO A 142 -31.94 21.33 -3.72
C PRO A 142 -33.18 20.79 -3.01
N ASP A 143 -32.99 19.77 -2.17
CA ASP A 143 -34.03 19.23 -1.31
C ASP A 143 -33.57 19.24 0.16
N ARG A 144 -34.49 19.57 1.08
CA ARG A 144 -34.18 19.69 2.51
C ARG A 144 -34.36 18.33 3.17
N SER A 145 -33.30 17.53 3.12
CA SER A 145 -33.21 16.24 3.83
C SER A 145 -32.18 16.30 4.95
N ALA A 146 -32.52 15.77 6.12
CA ALA A 146 -31.61 15.65 7.27
C ALA A 146 -30.61 14.48 7.16
N SER A 147 -30.55 13.81 5.99
CA SER A 147 -29.70 12.66 5.76
C SER A 147 -28.22 13.03 5.61
N ARG A 148 -27.33 12.08 5.94
CA ARG A 148 -25.91 12.17 5.60
C ARG A 148 -25.78 12.13 4.07
N TYR A 149 -25.24 13.20 3.48
CA TYR A 149 -25.01 13.31 2.04
C TYR A 149 -23.52 13.26 1.70
N ARG A 150 -23.17 12.72 0.53
CA ARG A 150 -21.84 12.83 -0.07
C ARG A 150 -21.95 13.63 -1.37
N ARG A 151 -20.99 14.51 -1.63
CA ARG A 151 -20.96 15.28 -2.88
C ARG A 151 -20.31 14.44 -3.97
N ILE A 152 -21.08 14.13 -5.02
CA ILE A 152 -20.59 13.45 -6.21
C ILE A 152 -20.35 14.52 -7.29
N SER A 153 -19.19 14.50 -7.92
CA SER A 153 -18.85 15.39 -9.04
C SER A 153 -18.77 14.57 -10.32
N ARG A 154 -19.18 15.17 -11.44
CA ARG A 154 -18.97 14.55 -12.75
C ARG A 154 -17.49 14.60 -13.11
N LEU A 155 -16.99 13.48 -13.62
CA LEU A 155 -15.65 13.41 -14.18
C LEU A 155 -15.64 14.05 -15.58
N GLN A 156 -14.54 14.68 -15.96
CA GLN A 156 -14.38 15.23 -17.32
C GLN A 156 -14.31 14.10 -18.36
N ASP A 157 -14.91 14.31 -19.53
CA ASP A 157 -15.02 13.31 -20.60
C ASP A 157 -13.69 12.62 -20.96
N ARG A 158 -12.59 13.39 -20.97
CA ARG A 158 -11.24 12.88 -21.24
C ARG A 158 -10.80 11.75 -20.29
N TYR A 159 -11.25 11.79 -19.04
CA TYR A 159 -10.93 10.78 -18.04
C TYR A 159 -11.95 9.64 -18.04
N THR A 160 -13.20 9.91 -18.45
CA THR A 160 -14.22 8.88 -18.64
C THR A 160 -13.78 7.85 -19.67
N HIS A 161 -13.27 8.30 -20.82
CA HIS A 161 -12.75 7.39 -21.85
C HIS A 161 -11.56 6.56 -21.34
N ALA A 162 -10.56 7.21 -20.74
CA ALA A 162 -9.37 6.53 -20.24
C ALA A 162 -9.68 5.51 -19.12
N LEU A 163 -10.67 5.80 -18.26
CA LEU A 163 -11.15 4.85 -17.26
C LEU A 163 -11.86 3.66 -17.90
N ALA A 164 -12.75 3.89 -18.88
CA ALA A 164 -13.47 2.83 -19.57
C ALA A 164 -12.51 1.89 -20.31
N GLU A 165 -11.50 2.44 -21.00
CA GLU A 165 -10.45 1.68 -21.68
C GLU A 165 -9.64 0.85 -20.68
N ARG A 166 -9.21 1.45 -19.56
CA ARG A 166 -8.48 0.72 -18.52
C ARG A 166 -9.33 -0.39 -17.89
N PHE A 167 -10.62 -0.15 -17.70
CA PHE A 167 -11.56 -1.16 -17.21
C PHE A 167 -11.65 -2.34 -18.18
N ALA A 168 -11.83 -2.07 -19.48
CA ALA A 168 -11.82 -3.11 -20.51
C ALA A 168 -10.53 -3.94 -20.48
N HIS A 169 -9.36 -3.31 -20.34
CA HIS A 169 -8.09 -4.02 -20.22
C HIS A 169 -8.00 -4.95 -19.00
N VAL A 170 -8.52 -4.53 -17.84
CA VAL A 170 -8.56 -5.37 -16.64
C VAL A 170 -9.45 -6.59 -16.86
N PHE A 171 -10.64 -6.41 -17.43
CA PHE A 171 -11.56 -7.53 -17.70
C PHE A 171 -11.02 -8.48 -18.76
N MET A 172 -10.38 -7.97 -19.82
CA MET A 172 -9.72 -8.82 -20.81
C MET A 172 -8.57 -9.63 -20.21
N ALA A 173 -7.82 -9.08 -19.26
CA ALA A 173 -6.72 -9.79 -18.61
C ALA A 173 -7.18 -10.90 -17.64
N ILE A 174 -8.39 -10.79 -17.09
CA ILE A 174 -9.00 -11.82 -16.22
C ILE A 174 -9.59 -12.97 -17.07
N GLY A 175 -9.94 -12.70 -18.33
CA GLY A 175 -10.67 -13.60 -19.20
C GLY A 175 -12.18 -13.54 -18.98
N LEU A 176 -12.95 -14.03 -19.95
CA LEU A 176 -14.40 -14.15 -19.82
C LEU A 176 -14.76 -15.43 -19.06
N PRO A 177 -15.95 -15.51 -18.43
CA PRO A 177 -16.41 -16.74 -17.79
C PRO A 177 -16.36 -17.92 -18.76
N SER A 178 -15.97 -19.11 -18.29
CA SER A 178 -15.80 -20.30 -19.12
C SER A 178 -17.04 -20.61 -19.97
N ALA A 179 -18.24 -20.42 -19.41
CA ALA A 179 -19.50 -20.61 -20.13
C ALA A 179 -19.64 -19.74 -21.39
N TYR A 180 -19.01 -18.55 -21.44
CA TYR A 180 -19.00 -17.71 -22.64
C TYR A 180 -18.01 -18.25 -23.68
N GLU A 181 -16.83 -18.69 -23.24
CA GLU A 181 -15.81 -19.30 -24.09
C GLU A 181 -16.33 -20.62 -24.70
N ASP A 182 -16.99 -21.47 -23.90
CA ASP A 182 -17.58 -22.74 -24.32
C ASP A 182 -18.64 -22.55 -25.43
N VAL A 183 -19.45 -21.49 -25.33
CA VAL A 183 -20.49 -21.17 -26.34
C VAL A 183 -19.85 -20.65 -27.64
N ARG A 184 -18.76 -19.87 -27.54
CA ARG A 184 -18.01 -19.42 -28.72
C ARG A 184 -17.40 -20.60 -29.46
N ASP A 185 -16.78 -21.52 -28.73
CA ASP A 185 -16.12 -22.69 -29.31
C ASP A 185 -17.16 -23.62 -29.97
N LEU A 186 -18.32 -23.82 -29.33
CA LEU A 186 -19.46 -24.52 -29.91
C LEU A 186 -19.92 -23.87 -31.24
N HIS A 187 -20.06 -22.55 -31.29
CA HIS A 187 -20.42 -21.84 -32.53
C HIS A 187 -19.34 -21.97 -33.61
N SER A 188 -18.06 -21.98 -33.24
CA SER A 188 -16.95 -22.23 -34.18
C SER A 188 -17.03 -23.64 -34.78
N GLU A 189 -17.33 -24.65 -33.97
CA GLU A 189 -17.54 -26.03 -34.43
C GLU A 189 -18.74 -26.15 -35.36
N TYR A 190 -19.86 -25.50 -35.03
CA TYR A 190 -21.05 -25.44 -35.89
C TYR A 190 -20.76 -24.78 -37.24
N LEU A 191 -19.96 -23.71 -37.26
CA LEU A 191 -19.54 -23.06 -38.50
C LEU A 191 -18.73 -24.02 -39.38
N GLY A 192 -17.79 -24.76 -38.79
CA GLY A 192 -17.01 -25.78 -39.51
C GLY A 192 -17.85 -26.95 -40.02
N ALA A 193 -18.90 -27.33 -39.29
CA ALA A 193 -19.83 -28.40 -39.68
C ALA A 193 -20.82 -27.97 -40.78
N MET A 194 -21.20 -26.69 -40.84
CA MET A 194 -22.11 -26.15 -41.85
C MET A 194 -21.54 -26.10 -43.28
N TYR A 195 -20.22 -26.14 -43.41
CA TYR A 195 -19.52 -26.04 -44.71
C TYR A 195 -18.68 -27.29 -45.04
N LYS A 196 -18.94 -28.41 -44.38
CA LYS A 196 -18.51 -29.76 -44.79
C LYS A 196 -19.67 -30.47 -45.47
#